data_AF-A0A6J7LDB4-F1
#
_entry.id   AF-A0A6J7LDB4-F1
#
_cell.length_a   1.000
_cell.length_b   1.000
_cell.length_c   1.000
_cell.angle_alpha   90.00
_cell.angle_beta   90.00
_cell.angle_gamma   90.00
#
_symmetry.space_group_name_H-M   'P 1'
#
loop_
_entity.id
_entity.type
_entity.pdbx_description
1 polymer ?
#
loop_
_entity_poly.entity_id
_entity_poly.type
_entity_poly.pdbx_seq_one_letter_code
_entity_poly.pdbx_strand_id
1 'polypeptide(L)'
;MTRVAFVPAAPLLVPEVGVGHSDDLDGWRAESTRAVSDALVGVSRVVIVAAGKESRLVTGPVAASFQGFGVDLEVGQPGGRAVGWHAGIGLWLLGEAGWSGLVSVVEVEAGSVADAAAALGGVLGESSGGLALVVVADGSAGRGPKAPGYIIEGSEAFDDEVVSALAAANCARLASLDLHEGSRVMSSGAPVWAAVGAGLGSESFDAEVRRADSPFGVFYAVAVWLPQA
;
A
#
# COMPACT_ATOMS: atom_id res chain seq x y z
N MET A 1 -6.16 12.62 -14.04
CA MET A 1 -7.06 12.02 -13.03
C MET A 1 -6.31 10.88 -12.37
N THR A 2 -6.39 10.81 -11.05
CA THR A 2 -5.64 9.86 -10.24
C THR A 2 -6.35 8.51 -10.22
N ARG A 3 -5.59 7.43 -10.21
CA ARG A 3 -6.08 6.07 -9.93
C ARG A 3 -5.35 5.55 -8.71
N VAL A 4 -5.99 4.75 -7.86
CA VAL A 4 -5.36 4.24 -6.64
C VAL A 4 -5.61 2.74 -6.52
N ALA A 5 -4.55 1.96 -6.34
CA ALA A 5 -4.63 0.58 -5.90
C ALA A 5 -4.15 0.49 -4.45
N PHE A 6 -4.93 -0.13 -3.58
CA PHE A 6 -4.55 -0.48 -2.22
C PHE A 6 -4.23 -1.96 -2.17
N VAL A 7 -3.05 -2.31 -1.67
CA VAL A 7 -2.57 -3.68 -1.62
C VAL A 7 -1.88 -3.98 -0.28
N PRO A 8 -1.87 -5.24 0.17
CA PRO A 8 -1.22 -5.61 1.43
C PRO A 8 0.28 -5.35 1.39
N ALA A 9 0.84 -5.00 2.55
CA ALA A 9 2.28 -4.94 2.78
C ALA A 9 2.84 -6.31 3.23
N ALA A 10 2.26 -7.40 2.75
CA ALA A 10 2.64 -8.74 3.16
C ALA A 10 3.77 -9.30 2.28
N PRO A 11 4.98 -9.56 2.84
CA PRO A 11 6.08 -10.12 2.05
C PRO A 11 5.80 -11.52 1.51
N LEU A 12 4.86 -12.25 2.13
CA LEU A 12 4.35 -13.54 1.67
C LEU A 12 3.65 -13.49 0.30
N LEU A 13 3.27 -12.30 -0.19
CA LEU A 13 2.77 -12.16 -1.56
C LEU A 13 3.85 -12.52 -2.58
N VAL A 14 5.12 -12.26 -2.28
CA VAL A 14 6.25 -12.63 -3.13
C VAL A 14 6.46 -14.15 -3.04
N PRO A 15 6.31 -14.91 -4.15
CA PRO A 15 6.37 -16.37 -4.14
C PRO A 15 7.62 -16.94 -3.47
N GLU A 16 8.78 -16.32 -3.69
CA GLU A 16 10.08 -16.74 -3.17
C GLU A 16 10.18 -16.58 -1.64
N VAL A 17 9.43 -15.64 -1.06
CA VAL A 17 9.34 -15.45 0.39
C VAL A 17 8.26 -16.36 0.98
N GLY A 18 7.14 -16.53 0.27
CA GLY A 18 5.98 -17.31 0.70
C GLY A 18 6.12 -18.83 0.60
N VAL A 19 7.30 -19.37 0.29
CA VAL A 19 7.51 -20.82 0.09
C VAL A 19 6.92 -21.63 1.25
N GLY A 20 6.07 -22.61 0.93
CA GLY A 20 5.44 -23.51 1.91
C GLY A 20 4.16 -22.98 2.57
N HIS A 21 3.66 -21.81 2.17
CA HIS A 21 2.37 -21.27 2.63
C HIS A 21 1.21 -21.69 1.71
N SER A 22 -0.02 -21.62 2.22
CA SER A 22 -1.25 -22.19 1.63
C SER A 22 -1.72 -21.52 0.33
N ASP A 23 -2.55 -22.25 -0.45
CA ASP A 23 -3.29 -21.79 -1.64
C ASP A 23 -4.00 -20.42 -1.49
N ASP A 24 -4.32 -20.02 -0.25
CA ASP A 24 -4.95 -18.73 0.04
C ASP A 24 -4.11 -17.51 -0.40
N LEU A 25 -2.79 -17.62 -0.40
CA LEU A 25 -1.87 -16.56 -0.85
C LEU A 25 -1.97 -16.28 -2.35
N ASP A 26 -2.24 -17.30 -3.17
CA ASP A 26 -2.35 -17.13 -4.62
C ASP A 26 -3.55 -16.24 -4.96
N GLY A 27 -4.65 -16.39 -4.22
CA GLY A 27 -5.80 -15.50 -4.34
C GLY A 27 -5.50 -14.05 -3.95
N TRP A 28 -4.74 -13.84 -2.87
CA TRP A 28 -4.32 -12.48 -2.46
C TRP A 28 -3.39 -11.84 -3.48
N ARG A 29 -2.45 -12.61 -4.01
CA ARG A 29 -1.54 -12.18 -5.07
C ARG A 29 -2.31 -11.79 -6.32
N ALA A 30 -3.22 -12.65 -6.78
CA ALA A 30 -4.01 -12.41 -7.97
C ALA A 30 -4.86 -11.13 -7.86
N GLU A 31 -5.56 -10.93 -6.74
CA GLU A 31 -6.35 -9.72 -6.54
C GLU A 31 -5.48 -8.46 -6.42
N SER A 32 -4.32 -8.55 -5.76
CA SER A 32 -3.38 -7.43 -5.65
C SER A 32 -2.83 -7.02 -7.02
N THR A 33 -2.38 -7.98 -7.83
CA THR A 33 -1.90 -7.74 -9.19
C THR A 33 -2.99 -7.17 -10.08
N ARG A 34 -4.25 -7.63 -9.91
CA ARG A 34 -5.38 -7.12 -10.67
C ARG A 34 -5.74 -5.68 -10.30
N ALA A 35 -5.80 -5.35 -9.01
CA ALA A 35 -6.05 -3.98 -8.55
C ALA A 35 -4.98 -3.01 -9.07
N VAL A 36 -3.70 -3.42 -9.02
CA VAL A 36 -2.59 -2.65 -9.61
C VAL A 36 -2.79 -2.48 -11.12
N SER A 37 -3.07 -3.57 -11.85
CA SER A 37 -3.29 -3.52 -13.31
C SER A 37 -4.40 -2.57 -13.71
N ASP A 38 -5.52 -2.56 -12.97
CA ASP A 38 -6.66 -1.66 -13.23
C ASP A 38 -6.29 -0.19 -12.98
N ALA A 39 -5.45 0.09 -11.98
CA ALA A 39 -4.94 1.43 -11.70
C ALA A 39 -3.93 1.93 -12.75
N LEU A 40 -3.25 1.03 -13.47
CA LEU A 40 -2.26 1.40 -14.50
C LEU A 40 -2.86 1.81 -15.85
N VAL A 41 -4.17 1.66 -16.05
CA VAL A 41 -4.80 1.95 -17.35
C VAL A 41 -4.72 3.44 -17.69
N GLY A 42 -4.00 3.77 -18.76
CA GLY A 42 -3.90 5.13 -19.30
C GLY A 42 -3.07 6.10 -18.46
N VAL A 43 -2.26 5.59 -17.52
CA VAL A 43 -1.34 6.42 -16.72
C VAL A 43 0.05 6.46 -17.35
N SER A 44 0.79 7.55 -17.14
CA SER A 44 2.17 7.71 -17.63
C SER A 44 3.21 7.56 -16.52
N ARG A 45 2.79 7.55 -15.25
CA ARG A 45 3.66 7.38 -14.09
C ARG A 45 2.93 6.74 -12.91
N VAL A 46 3.72 6.09 -12.05
CA VAL A 46 3.28 5.46 -10.81
C VAL A 46 4.00 6.07 -9.62
N VAL A 47 3.27 6.26 -8.52
CA VAL A 47 3.85 6.54 -7.20
C VAL A 47 3.49 5.39 -6.26
N ILE A 48 4.49 4.73 -5.71
CA ILE A 48 4.29 3.77 -4.62
C ILE A 48 4.28 4.56 -3.31
N VAL A 49 3.30 4.31 -2.45
CA VAL A 49 3.25 4.88 -1.10
C VAL A 49 3.32 3.73 -0.10
N ALA A 50 4.29 3.75 0.78
CA ALA A 50 4.55 2.64 1.69
C ALA A 50 5.18 3.12 3.00
N ALA A 51 5.13 2.29 4.05
CA ALA A 51 5.83 2.59 5.29
C ALA A 51 7.35 2.58 5.10
N GLY A 52 8.04 3.53 5.75
CA GLY A 52 9.50 3.64 5.72
C GLY A 52 10.09 4.13 7.04
N LYS A 53 11.43 4.14 7.12
CA LYS A 53 12.16 4.59 8.31
C LYS A 53 12.19 6.12 8.46
N GLU A 54 11.99 6.82 7.36
CA GLU A 54 11.94 8.29 7.28
C GLU A 54 10.91 8.68 6.22
N SER A 55 10.21 9.79 6.43
CA SER A 55 9.32 10.34 5.41
C SER A 55 10.14 10.99 4.30
N ARG A 56 10.05 10.47 3.08
CA ARG A 56 10.79 11.00 1.93
C ARG A 56 10.14 10.67 0.60
N LEU A 57 10.36 11.54 -0.37
CA LEU A 57 10.08 11.29 -1.79
C LEU A 57 11.36 10.83 -2.49
N VAL A 58 11.35 9.63 -3.04
CA VAL A 58 12.42 9.06 -3.83
C VAL A 58 12.01 9.09 -5.31
N THR A 59 12.69 9.93 -6.08
CA THR A 59 12.51 10.05 -7.53
C THR A 59 13.68 9.42 -8.30
N GLY A 60 13.39 9.01 -9.54
CA GLY A 60 14.33 8.32 -10.43
C GLY A 60 14.23 6.80 -10.32
N PRO A 61 15.17 6.05 -10.93
CA PRO A 61 15.26 4.61 -10.77
C PRO A 61 15.31 4.21 -9.30
N VAL A 62 14.46 3.27 -8.89
CA VAL A 62 14.37 2.74 -7.52
C VAL A 62 14.46 1.23 -7.52
N ALA A 63 15.02 0.66 -6.45
CA ALA A 63 15.11 -0.78 -6.24
C ALA A 63 14.89 -1.13 -4.76
N ALA A 64 14.40 -2.35 -4.52
CA ALA A 64 14.29 -2.93 -3.19
C ALA A 64 14.81 -4.37 -3.18
N SER A 65 15.33 -4.80 -2.03
CA SER A 65 15.83 -6.15 -1.83
C SER A 65 15.00 -6.91 -0.80
N PHE A 66 14.77 -8.18 -1.07
CA PHE A 66 14.14 -9.14 -0.16
C PHE A 66 15.14 -9.99 0.62
N GLN A 67 16.45 -9.66 0.58
CA GLN A 67 17.48 -10.39 1.33
C GLN A 67 17.23 -10.37 2.85
N GLY A 68 16.54 -9.36 3.37
CA GLY A 68 16.09 -9.32 4.78
C GLY A 68 15.13 -10.45 5.18
N PHE A 69 14.51 -11.10 4.20
CA PHE A 69 13.67 -12.29 4.37
C PHE A 69 14.39 -13.59 3.97
N GLY A 70 15.71 -13.54 3.73
CA GLY A 70 16.51 -14.70 3.32
C GLY A 70 16.38 -15.05 1.83
N VAL A 71 15.80 -14.18 1.02
CA VAL A 71 15.59 -14.39 -0.41
C VAL A 71 16.51 -13.47 -1.22
N ASP A 72 17.29 -14.05 -2.13
CA ASP A 72 18.13 -13.28 -3.06
C ASP A 72 17.31 -12.77 -4.25
N LEU A 73 16.42 -11.82 -3.97
CA LEU A 73 15.55 -11.18 -4.94
C LEU A 73 15.68 -9.66 -4.83
N GLU A 74 15.98 -9.02 -5.96
CA GLU A 74 15.94 -7.58 -6.16
C GLU A 74 14.80 -7.25 -7.12
N VAL A 75 14.02 -6.22 -6.78
CA VAL A 75 12.88 -5.74 -7.58
C VAL A 75 13.03 -4.26 -7.90
N GLY A 76 12.40 -3.83 -8.99
CA GLY A 76 12.55 -2.47 -9.52
C GLY A 76 13.67 -2.40 -10.55
N GLN A 77 14.32 -1.25 -10.66
CA GLN A 77 15.37 -1.01 -11.65
C GLN A 77 16.76 -1.28 -11.07
N PRO A 78 17.56 -2.20 -11.66
CA PRO A 78 18.91 -2.50 -11.18
C PRO A 78 19.78 -1.26 -11.03
N GLY A 79 20.48 -1.14 -9.90
CA GLY A 79 21.31 0.03 -9.57
C GLY A 79 20.50 1.29 -9.21
N GLY A 80 19.19 1.17 -9.06
CA GLY A 80 18.30 2.23 -8.58
C GLY A 80 18.57 2.60 -7.12
N ARG A 81 17.98 3.73 -6.70
CA ARG A 81 18.00 4.18 -5.32
C ARG A 81 17.28 3.17 -4.42
N ALA A 82 17.91 2.81 -3.31
CA ALA A 82 17.37 1.84 -2.38
C ALA A 82 16.14 2.39 -1.62
N VAL A 83 15.04 1.64 -1.67
CA VAL A 83 13.83 1.86 -0.88
C VAL A 83 13.54 0.66 0.03
N GLY A 84 12.70 0.85 1.04
CA GLY A 84 12.32 -0.19 2.00
C GLY A 84 11.52 -1.33 1.36
N TRP A 85 11.50 -2.48 2.04
CA TRP A 85 10.86 -3.69 1.54
C TRP A 85 9.34 -3.54 1.37
N HIS A 86 8.67 -2.68 2.14
CA HIS A 86 7.25 -2.35 1.93
C HIS A 86 7.05 -1.76 0.52
N ALA A 87 7.86 -0.78 0.12
CA ALA A 87 7.84 -0.27 -1.26
C ALA A 87 8.26 -1.33 -2.27
N GLY A 88 9.13 -2.27 -1.87
CA GLY A 88 9.50 -3.45 -2.64
C GLY A 88 8.31 -4.31 -3.06
N ILE A 89 7.28 -4.47 -2.22
CA ILE A 89 6.05 -5.18 -2.61
C ILE A 89 5.33 -4.46 -3.75
N GLY A 90 5.25 -3.13 -3.69
CA GLY A 90 4.70 -2.32 -4.78
C GLY A 90 5.51 -2.47 -6.07
N LEU A 91 6.85 -2.44 -5.98
CA LEU A 91 7.74 -2.65 -7.13
C LEU A 91 7.58 -4.05 -7.75
N TRP A 92 7.47 -5.07 -6.91
CA TRP A 92 7.23 -6.44 -7.33
C TRP A 92 5.88 -6.58 -8.07
N LEU A 93 4.79 -6.06 -7.50
CA LEU A 93 3.46 -6.05 -8.14
C LEU A 93 3.43 -5.27 -9.45
N LEU A 94 4.19 -4.17 -9.56
CA LEU A 94 4.33 -3.44 -10.83
C LEU A 94 5.03 -4.28 -11.90
N GLY A 95 6.05 -5.05 -11.51
CA GLY A 95 6.71 -6.03 -12.38
C GLY A 95 5.73 -7.10 -12.88
N GLU A 96 4.93 -7.67 -11.98
CA GLU A 96 3.89 -8.65 -12.31
C GLU A 96 2.81 -8.08 -13.24
N ALA A 97 2.46 -6.81 -13.07
CA ALA A 97 1.51 -6.10 -13.93
C ALA A 97 2.13 -5.62 -15.26
N GLY A 98 3.43 -5.87 -15.50
CA GLY A 98 4.14 -5.50 -16.73
C GLY A 98 4.44 -4.00 -16.86
N TRP A 99 4.44 -3.24 -15.76
CA TRP A 99 4.75 -1.82 -15.79
C TRP A 99 6.25 -1.58 -16.01
N SER A 100 6.58 -0.79 -17.03
CA SER A 100 7.97 -0.40 -17.35
C SER A 100 8.16 1.13 -17.41
N GLY A 101 7.17 1.90 -16.95
CA GLY A 101 7.18 3.36 -17.00
C GLY A 101 7.86 4.00 -15.80
N LEU A 102 7.64 5.31 -15.62
CA LEU A 102 8.23 6.08 -14.53
C LEU A 102 7.63 5.66 -13.18
N VAL A 103 8.50 5.38 -12.21
CA VAL A 103 8.14 5.08 -10.82
C VAL A 103 8.78 6.09 -9.88
N SER A 104 8.06 6.50 -8.86
CA SER A 104 8.60 7.21 -7.70
C SER A 104 8.03 6.58 -6.43
N VAL A 105 8.69 6.79 -5.29
CA VAL A 105 8.28 6.19 -4.02
C VAL A 105 8.14 7.28 -2.97
N VAL A 106 7.01 7.30 -2.27
CA VAL A 106 6.82 8.07 -1.05
C VAL A 106 6.86 7.09 0.12
N GLU A 107 7.93 7.16 0.89
CA GLU A 107 8.03 6.43 2.15
C GLU A 107 7.45 7.29 3.27
N VAL A 108 6.69 6.66 4.16
CA VAL A 108 5.97 7.30 5.26
C VAL A 108 6.53 6.81 6.58
N GLU A 109 7.11 7.72 7.37
CA GLU A 109 7.45 7.48 8.77
C GLU A 109 6.25 7.83 9.66
N ALA A 110 6.01 7.04 10.70
CA ALA A 110 4.79 7.10 11.50
C ALA A 110 4.56 8.46 12.18
N GLY A 111 5.62 9.13 12.62
CA GLY A 111 5.58 10.47 13.20
C GLY A 111 5.48 11.62 12.19
N SER A 112 5.61 11.34 10.89
CA SER A 112 5.81 12.35 9.84
C SER A 112 4.80 12.20 8.70
N VAL A 113 3.53 11.93 9.05
CA VAL A 113 2.41 11.76 8.11
C VAL A 113 2.13 13.03 7.29
N ALA A 114 2.21 14.21 7.93
CA ALA A 114 1.96 15.49 7.26
C ALA A 114 2.98 15.78 6.14
N ASP A 115 4.25 15.45 6.38
CA ASP A 115 5.32 15.63 5.38
C ASP A 115 5.11 14.69 4.18
N ALA A 116 4.73 13.45 4.44
CA ALA A 116 4.38 12.49 3.38
C ALA A 116 3.15 12.96 2.58
N ALA A 117 2.10 13.44 3.26
CA ALA A 117 0.91 13.99 2.60
C ALA A 117 1.24 15.21 1.73
N ALA A 118 2.11 16.11 2.20
CA ALA A 118 2.56 17.26 1.43
C ALA A 118 3.37 16.84 0.18
N ALA A 119 4.26 15.85 0.32
CA ALA A 119 5.00 15.29 -0.81
C ALA A 119 4.06 14.66 -1.85
N LEU A 120 3.06 13.89 -1.40
CA LEU A 120 2.00 13.32 -2.23
C LEU A 120 1.22 14.41 -2.97
N GLY A 121 0.73 15.43 -2.28
CA GLY A 121 0.01 16.54 -2.89
C GLY A 121 0.83 17.29 -3.96
N GLY A 122 2.13 17.48 -3.72
CA GLY A 122 3.05 18.05 -4.71
C GLY A 122 3.15 17.19 -5.97
N VAL A 123 3.36 15.88 -5.82
CA VAL A 123 3.46 14.96 -6.97
C VAL A 123 2.15 14.87 -7.76
N LEU A 124 1.01 14.90 -7.07
CA LEU A 124 -0.31 14.89 -7.71
C LEU A 124 -0.56 16.17 -8.51
N GLY A 125 -0.17 17.34 -7.98
CA GLY A 125 -0.34 18.64 -8.63
C GLY A 125 0.50 18.87 -9.89
N GLU A 126 1.60 18.12 -10.08
CA GLU A 126 2.49 18.24 -11.24
C GLU A 126 2.04 17.39 -12.46
N SER A 127 0.99 16.56 -12.33
CA SER A 127 0.69 15.50 -13.30
C SER A 127 -0.16 15.98 -14.50
N SER A 128 0.48 16.12 -15.67
CA SER A 128 -0.20 16.41 -16.96
C SER A 128 -0.58 15.14 -17.76
N GLY A 129 -0.02 13.98 -17.41
CA GLY A 129 -0.44 12.66 -17.84
C GLY A 129 -0.94 11.86 -16.63
N GLY A 130 -1.96 11.02 -16.80
CA GLY A 130 -2.61 10.29 -15.70
C GLY A 130 -1.60 9.61 -14.77
N LEU A 131 -1.95 9.51 -13.49
CA LEU A 131 -1.08 9.02 -12.43
C LEU A 131 -1.77 7.90 -11.67
N ALA A 132 -1.03 6.84 -11.37
CA ALA A 132 -1.47 5.78 -10.47
C ALA A 132 -0.73 5.87 -9.13
N LEU A 133 -1.46 5.72 -8.04
CA LEU A 133 -0.93 5.45 -6.72
C LEU A 133 -1.02 3.94 -6.44
N VAL A 134 0.07 3.33 -5.97
CA VAL A 134 0.06 1.98 -5.40
C VAL A 134 0.36 2.11 -3.92
N VAL A 135 -0.67 1.94 -3.10
CA VAL A 135 -0.62 2.12 -1.65
C VAL A 135 -0.41 0.77 -1.00
N VAL A 136 0.75 0.59 -0.37
CA VAL A 136 1.18 -0.67 0.23
C VAL A 136 1.10 -0.56 1.74
N ALA A 137 0.11 -1.22 2.34
CA ALA A 137 -0.25 -1.04 3.74
C ALA A 137 -1.03 -2.24 4.31
N ASP A 138 -0.80 -2.55 5.59
CA ASP A 138 -1.54 -3.56 6.36
C ASP A 138 -2.33 -2.94 7.51
N GLY A 139 -3.45 -3.57 7.87
CA GLY A 139 -4.25 -3.21 9.04
C GLY A 139 -3.67 -3.78 10.32
N SER A 140 -4.53 -4.07 11.28
CA SER A 140 -4.14 -4.60 12.58
C SER A 140 -3.38 -5.93 12.49
N ALA A 141 -2.48 -6.20 13.44
CA ALA A 141 -1.72 -7.45 13.53
C ALA A 141 -2.14 -8.32 14.73
N GLY A 142 -3.38 -8.17 15.19
CA GLY A 142 -3.93 -8.77 16.41
C GLY A 142 -5.19 -9.60 16.22
N ARG A 143 -5.43 -10.17 15.02
CA ARG A 143 -6.69 -10.84 14.64
C ARG A 143 -6.75 -12.34 14.97
N GLY A 144 -5.96 -12.82 15.93
CA GLY A 144 -6.12 -14.20 16.44
C GLY A 144 -4.87 -14.81 17.08
N PRO A 145 -4.96 -16.03 17.63
CA PRO A 145 -3.88 -16.66 18.39
C PRO A 145 -2.56 -16.88 17.63
N LYS A 146 -2.61 -16.86 16.29
CA LYS A 146 -1.43 -17.03 15.43
C LYS A 146 -0.89 -15.70 14.90
N ALA A 147 -1.55 -14.58 15.21
CA ALA A 147 -1.12 -13.27 14.76
C ALA A 147 0.20 -12.87 15.45
N PRO A 148 1.02 -12.02 14.83
CA PRO A 148 2.22 -11.47 15.47
C PRO A 148 1.94 -10.80 16.82
N GLY A 149 0.81 -10.09 16.93
CA GLY A 149 0.33 -9.45 18.15
C GLY A 149 -0.57 -10.33 19.02
N TYR A 150 -0.75 -11.61 18.68
CA TYR A 150 -1.75 -12.49 19.28
C TYR A 150 -3.18 -11.89 19.12
N ILE A 151 -3.94 -11.75 20.20
CA ILE A 151 -5.23 -11.10 20.20
C ILE A 151 -5.06 -9.72 20.84
N ILE A 152 -5.34 -8.67 20.07
CA ILE A 152 -5.35 -7.30 20.56
C ILE A 152 -6.78 -6.78 20.46
N GLU A 153 -7.38 -6.43 21.59
CA GLU A 153 -8.70 -5.79 21.65
C GLU A 153 -8.72 -4.54 20.76
N GLY A 154 -9.81 -4.30 20.03
CA GLY A 154 -9.95 -3.15 19.11
C GLY A 154 -9.42 -3.36 17.69
N SER A 155 -8.65 -4.44 17.44
CA SER A 155 -8.14 -4.79 16.09
C SER A 155 -9.25 -4.83 15.04
N GLU A 156 -10.37 -5.49 15.37
CA GLU A 156 -11.51 -5.63 14.45
C GLU A 156 -12.19 -4.31 14.14
N ALA A 157 -12.44 -3.48 15.16
CA ALA A 157 -13.07 -2.18 14.98
C ALA A 157 -12.20 -1.23 14.15
N PHE A 158 -10.87 -1.27 14.34
CA PHE A 158 -9.93 -0.48 13.55
C PHE A 158 -9.96 -0.90 12.08
N ASP A 159 -9.92 -2.20 11.80
CA ASP A 159 -9.95 -2.71 10.43
C ASP A 159 -11.29 -2.43 9.74
N ASP A 160 -12.41 -2.53 10.44
CA ASP A 160 -13.74 -2.22 9.91
C ASP A 160 -13.84 -0.72 9.51
N GLU A 161 -13.22 0.18 10.28
CA GLU A 161 -13.13 1.59 9.91
C GLU A 161 -12.35 1.79 8.60
N VAL A 162 -11.23 1.08 8.44
CA VAL A 162 -10.42 1.12 7.22
C VAL A 162 -11.22 0.59 6.03
N VAL A 163 -11.88 -0.56 6.16
CA VAL A 163 -12.71 -1.15 5.09
C VAL A 163 -13.83 -0.20 4.69
N SER A 164 -14.52 0.38 5.66
CA SER A 164 -15.59 1.35 5.41
C SER A 164 -15.08 2.57 4.63
N ALA A 165 -13.92 3.12 5.02
CA ALA A 165 -13.31 4.24 4.31
C ALA A 165 -12.86 3.86 2.89
N LEU A 166 -12.28 2.67 2.70
CA LEU A 166 -11.90 2.15 1.38
C LEU A 166 -13.11 1.92 0.46
N ALA A 167 -14.18 1.32 0.97
CA ALA A 167 -15.39 1.06 0.19
C ALA A 167 -16.13 2.34 -0.21
N ALA A 168 -16.01 3.41 0.58
CA ALA A 168 -16.68 4.69 0.34
C ALA A 168 -15.81 5.72 -0.39
N ALA A 169 -14.61 5.34 -0.88
CA ALA A 169 -13.62 6.28 -1.43
C ALA A 169 -13.33 7.49 -0.51
N ASN A 170 -13.36 7.28 0.82
CA ASN A 170 -13.44 8.38 1.77
C ASN A 170 -12.05 8.86 2.21
N CYS A 171 -11.44 9.72 1.40
CA CYS A 171 -10.15 10.35 1.67
C CYS A 171 -10.09 11.02 3.06
N ALA A 172 -11.16 11.72 3.46
CA ALA A 172 -11.20 12.42 4.75
C ALA A 172 -11.18 11.45 5.94
N ARG A 173 -11.86 10.30 5.84
CA ARG A 173 -11.83 9.26 6.88
C ARG A 173 -10.48 8.57 6.97
N LEU A 174 -9.84 8.28 5.83
CA LEU A 174 -8.46 7.77 5.85
C LEU A 174 -7.51 8.79 6.50
N ALA A 175 -7.62 10.06 6.13
CA ALA A 175 -6.80 11.15 6.69
C ALA A 175 -6.98 11.32 8.21
N SER A 176 -8.14 10.95 8.74
CA SER A 176 -8.48 11.09 10.16
C SER A 176 -8.32 9.79 10.98
N LEU A 177 -7.70 8.75 10.42
CA LEU A 177 -7.45 7.51 11.17
C LEU A 177 -6.71 7.81 12.48
N ASP A 178 -7.15 7.20 13.57
CA ASP A 178 -6.47 7.32 14.86
C ASP A 178 -5.14 6.57 14.82
N LEU A 179 -4.04 7.32 14.67
CA LEU A 179 -2.70 6.75 14.60
C LEU A 179 -2.22 6.18 15.94
N HIS A 180 -2.77 6.66 17.06
CA HIS A 180 -2.47 6.08 18.36
C HIS A 180 -3.10 4.69 18.46
N GLU A 181 -4.37 4.57 18.07
CA GLU A 181 -5.05 3.29 17.99
C GLU A 181 -4.39 2.35 16.98
N GLY A 182 -4.06 2.85 15.78
CA GLY A 182 -3.34 2.10 14.76
C GLY A 182 -2.02 1.52 15.29
N SER A 183 -1.24 2.32 16.03
CA SER A 183 -0.02 1.85 16.70
C SER A 183 -0.33 0.80 17.78
N ARG A 184 -1.37 1.00 18.59
CA ARG A 184 -1.79 0.06 19.64
C ARG A 184 -2.19 -1.31 19.08
N VAL A 185 -2.89 -1.35 17.95
CA VAL A 185 -3.28 -2.60 17.25
C VAL A 185 -2.21 -3.09 16.27
N MET A 186 -1.02 -2.47 16.30
CA MET A 186 0.15 -2.82 15.48
C MET A 186 -0.10 -2.72 13.97
N SER A 187 -0.96 -1.80 13.54
CA SER A 187 -1.15 -1.47 12.12
C SER A 187 0.04 -0.68 11.58
N SER A 188 0.79 -1.30 10.69
CA SER A 188 1.88 -0.63 9.95
C SER A 188 1.36 0.30 8.85
N GLY A 189 0.12 0.06 8.38
CA GLY A 189 -0.52 0.81 7.30
C GLY A 189 -1.22 2.10 7.73
N ALA A 190 -1.57 2.27 9.01
CA ALA A 190 -2.31 3.45 9.48
C ALA A 190 -1.68 4.79 9.06
N PRO A 191 -0.36 5.01 9.23
CA PRO A 191 0.28 6.26 8.78
C PRO A 191 0.23 6.43 7.26
N VAL A 192 0.35 5.32 6.51
CA VAL A 192 0.35 5.31 5.04
C VAL A 192 -1.03 5.70 4.51
N TRP A 193 -2.10 5.08 5.02
CA TRP A 193 -3.47 5.42 4.64
C TRP A 193 -3.83 6.85 5.02
N ALA A 194 -3.40 7.32 6.20
CA ALA A 194 -3.62 8.72 6.60
C ALA A 194 -2.91 9.71 5.66
N ALA A 195 -1.65 9.46 5.30
CA ALA A 195 -0.92 10.29 4.36
C ALA A 195 -1.58 10.33 2.97
N VAL A 196 -2.06 9.19 2.48
CA VAL A 196 -2.77 9.08 1.20
C VAL A 196 -4.10 9.83 1.24
N GLY A 197 -4.91 9.62 2.28
CA GLY A 197 -6.18 10.33 2.44
C GLY A 197 -6.00 11.84 2.47
N ALA A 198 -4.99 12.33 3.19
CA ALA A 198 -4.67 13.75 3.24
C ALA A 198 -4.12 14.28 1.90
N GLY A 199 -3.27 13.51 1.22
CA GLY A 199 -2.65 13.88 -0.05
C GLY A 199 -3.62 13.93 -1.23
N LEU A 200 -4.59 13.01 -1.29
CA LEU A 200 -5.65 12.99 -2.32
C LEU A 200 -6.67 14.12 -2.15
N GLY A 201 -6.80 14.67 -0.93
CA GLY A 201 -7.69 15.77 -0.65
C GLY A 201 -9.16 15.43 -0.91
N SER A 202 -9.80 16.22 -1.78
CA SER A 202 -11.23 16.10 -2.10
C SER A 202 -11.53 15.45 -3.46
N GLU A 203 -10.56 14.74 -4.06
CA GLU A 203 -10.82 13.97 -5.30
C GLU A 203 -11.89 12.89 -5.03
N SER A 204 -12.73 12.61 -6.03
CA SER A 204 -13.83 11.65 -5.93
C SER A 204 -13.56 10.46 -6.86
N PHE A 205 -13.89 9.27 -6.38
CA PHE A 205 -13.58 8.01 -7.05
C PHE A 205 -14.78 7.07 -7.04
N ASP A 206 -14.85 6.20 -8.05
CA ASP A 206 -15.58 4.95 -7.97
C ASP A 206 -14.70 3.92 -7.26
N ALA A 207 -15.18 3.38 -6.15
CA ALA A 207 -14.43 2.46 -5.29
C ALA A 207 -14.96 1.02 -5.33
N GLU A 208 -14.04 0.08 -5.29
CA GLU A 208 -14.32 -1.35 -5.14
C GLU A 208 -13.33 -1.94 -4.11
N VAL A 209 -13.85 -2.54 -3.04
CA VAL A 209 -13.07 -3.41 -2.15
C VAL A 209 -13.21 -4.85 -2.67
N ARG A 210 -12.11 -5.42 -3.12
CA ARG A 210 -12.06 -6.76 -3.73
C ARG A 210 -11.89 -7.85 -2.71
N ARG A 211 -11.09 -7.57 -1.68
CA ARG A 211 -10.79 -8.53 -0.62
C ARG A 211 -10.43 -7.78 0.67
N ALA A 212 -10.92 -8.29 1.79
CA ALA A 212 -10.64 -7.76 3.13
C ALA A 212 -10.77 -8.91 4.13
N ASP A 213 -9.68 -9.35 4.74
CA ASP A 213 -9.65 -10.43 5.73
C ASP A 213 -8.29 -10.47 6.45
N SER A 214 -8.15 -11.31 7.47
CA SER A 214 -6.92 -11.48 8.26
C SER A 214 -6.40 -12.93 8.25
N PRO A 215 -5.98 -13.46 7.09
CA PRO A 215 -5.69 -14.89 6.90
C PRO A 215 -4.56 -15.42 7.81
N PHE A 216 -3.63 -14.54 8.20
CA PHE A 216 -2.49 -14.87 9.08
C PHE A 216 -2.54 -14.09 10.40
N GLY A 217 -3.73 -13.60 10.78
CA GLY A 217 -3.90 -12.75 11.95
C GLY A 217 -3.44 -11.30 11.75
N VAL A 218 -2.94 -10.96 10.56
CA VAL A 218 -2.72 -9.58 10.10
C VAL A 218 -3.80 -9.25 9.08
N PHE A 219 -4.43 -8.09 9.24
CA PHE A 219 -5.49 -7.64 8.36
C PHE A 219 -4.94 -7.10 7.05
N TYR A 220 -5.48 -7.62 5.95
CA TYR A 220 -5.12 -7.27 4.58
C TYR A 220 -6.36 -6.74 3.86
N ALA A 221 -6.16 -5.73 3.03
CA ALA A 221 -7.19 -5.21 2.14
C ALA A 221 -6.63 -5.05 0.71
N VAL A 222 -7.44 -5.42 -0.27
CA VAL A 222 -7.22 -5.09 -1.68
C VAL A 222 -8.41 -4.27 -2.15
N ALA A 223 -8.13 -3.06 -2.64
CA ALA A 223 -9.15 -2.15 -3.15
C ALA A 223 -8.61 -1.36 -4.35
N VAL A 224 -9.53 -0.86 -5.18
CA VAL A 224 -9.22 0.03 -6.28
C VAL A 224 -10.15 1.23 -6.28
N TRP A 225 -9.59 2.42 -6.46
CA TRP A 225 -10.30 3.68 -6.66
C TRP A 225 -9.98 4.20 -8.05
N LEU A 226 -11.01 4.33 -8.88
CA LEU A 226 -10.89 4.82 -10.25
C LEU A 226 -11.59 6.18 -10.38
N PRO A 227 -11.16 7.04 -11.32
CA PRO A 227 -11.86 8.28 -11.62
C PRO A 227 -13.33 8.01 -11.94
N GLN A 228 -14.24 8.81 -11.38
CA GLN A 228 -15.64 8.78 -11.81
C GLN A 228 -15.73 9.17 -13.29
N ALA A 229 -16.62 8.50 -14.01
CA ALA A 229 -16.90 8.77 -15.42
C ALA A 229 -17.54 10.15 -15.65
#